data_AF-A7KRT3-F1
#
_entry.id   AF-A7KRT3-F1
#
_cell.length_a   1.000
_cell.length_b   1.000
_cell.length_c   1.000
_cell.angle_alpha   90.00
_cell.angle_beta   90.00
_cell.angle_gamma   90.00
#
_symmetry.space_group_name_H-M   'P 1'
#
loop_
_entity.id
_entity.type
_entity.pdbx_description
1 polymer ?
#
loop_
_entity_poly.entity_id
_entity_poly.type
_entity_poly.pdbx_seq_one_letter_code
_entity_poly.pdbx_strand_id
1 'polypeptide(L)'
;VLQGAVSSLSAFYPDHLNMNVKEEYMEMAARIVAKIPTIVATAYRYKHGFPMAYPNLDRGFTENFLYMLRTYPYDHVELKPIEVKALDTVFMLHADHEQNAST
;
A
#
# COMPACT_ATOMS: atom_id res chain seq x y z
N VAL A 1 -7.27 3.54 12.45
CA VAL A 1 -7.42 2.41 11.50
C VAL A 1 -6.07 2.01 10.91
N LEU A 2 -5.40 2.87 10.15
CA LEU A 2 -4.12 2.53 9.48
C LEU A 2 -3.03 2.04 10.45
N GLN A 3 -2.73 2.79 11.52
CA GLN A 3 -1.72 2.40 12.52
C GLN A 3 -2.00 1.01 13.12
N GLY A 4 -3.25 0.73 13.52
CA GLY A 4 -3.64 -0.56 14.07
C GLY A 4 -3.50 -1.70 13.07
N ALA A 5 -3.91 -1.47 11.82
CA ALA A 5 -3.79 -2.47 10.75
C ALA A 5 -2.31 -2.79 10.44
N VAL A 6 -1.45 -1.77 10.33
CA VAL A 6 0.00 -1.98 10.12
C VAL A 6 0.63 -2.71 11.30
N SER A 7 0.29 -2.33 12.53
CA SER A 7 0.80 -3.00 13.74
C SER A 7 0.37 -4.48 13.79
N SER A 8 -0.85 -4.79 13.36
CA SER A 8 -1.38 -6.15 13.35
C SER A 8 -0.63 -7.11 12.42
N LEU A 9 0.12 -6.61 11.42
CA LEU A 9 0.94 -7.43 10.52
C LEU A 9 1.92 -8.33 11.30
N SER A 10 2.42 -7.86 12.44
CA SER A 10 3.28 -8.66 13.33
C SER A 10 2.62 -9.95 13.82
N ALA A 11 1.30 -9.93 14.05
CA ALA A 11 0.55 -11.11 14.49
C ALA A 11 0.30 -12.11 13.34
N PHE A 12 0.25 -11.63 12.09
CA PHE A 12 0.05 -12.47 10.91
C PHE A 12 1.35 -13.03 10.33
N TYR A 13 2.49 -12.44 10.65
CA TYR A 13 3.79 -12.80 10.11
C TYR A 13 4.87 -12.97 11.20
N PRO A 14 4.66 -13.89 12.17
CA PRO A 14 5.61 -14.10 13.27
C PRO A 14 6.99 -14.58 12.80
N ASP A 15 7.05 -15.31 11.68
CA ASP A 15 8.29 -15.90 11.14
C ASP A 15 9.26 -14.90 10.50
N HIS A 16 8.91 -13.60 10.47
CA HIS A 16 9.71 -12.57 9.79
C HIS A 16 10.02 -11.40 10.74
N LEU A 17 10.12 -11.69 12.04
CA LEU A 17 10.33 -10.70 13.09
C LEU A 17 11.76 -10.68 13.62
N ASN A 18 12.62 -11.63 13.23
CA ASN A 18 13.99 -11.66 13.70
C ASN A 18 14.87 -10.65 12.97
N MET A 19 15.20 -9.54 13.64
CA MET A 19 16.05 -8.49 13.06
C MET A 19 17.51 -8.90 12.86
N ASN A 20 17.94 -10.04 13.42
CA ASN A 20 19.31 -10.55 13.24
C ASN A 20 19.46 -11.40 11.97
N VAL A 21 18.35 -11.78 11.33
CA VAL A 21 18.35 -12.59 10.11
C VAL A 21 17.96 -11.70 8.94
N LYS A 22 18.88 -11.50 8.00
CA LYS A 22 18.70 -10.57 6.89
C LYS A 22 17.48 -10.87 6.04
N GLU A 23 17.29 -12.14 5.74
CA GLU A 23 16.23 -12.63 4.89
C GLU A 23 14.85 -12.36 5.53
N GLU A 24 14.73 -12.53 6.84
CA GLU A 24 13.49 -12.29 7.57
C GLU A 24 13.08 -10.81 7.58
N TYR A 25 13.97 -9.91 8.03
CA TYR A 25 13.58 -8.49 8.14
C TYR A 25 13.41 -7.83 6.76
N MET A 26 14.16 -8.29 5.73
CA MET A 26 13.97 -7.79 4.36
C MET A 26 12.63 -8.24 3.77
N GLU A 27 12.20 -9.48 4.04
CA GLU A 27 10.88 -9.98 3.63
C GLU A 27 9.76 -9.21 4.34
N MET A 28 9.91 -8.94 5.64
CA MET A 28 8.94 -8.10 6.37
C MET A 28 8.90 -6.67 5.84
N ALA A 29 10.05 -6.07 5.52
CA ALA A 29 10.11 -4.74 4.89
C ALA A 29 9.40 -4.72 3.54
N ALA A 30 9.64 -5.71 2.67
CA ALA A 30 8.95 -5.85 1.38
C ALA A 30 7.43 -5.98 1.56
N ARG A 31 6.99 -6.77 2.55
CA ARG A 31 5.55 -6.92 2.87
C ARG A 31 4.93 -5.62 3.33
N ILE A 32 5.61 -4.85 4.18
CA ILE A 32 5.11 -3.55 4.64
C ILE A 32 4.90 -2.62 3.44
N VAL A 33 5.92 -2.45 2.58
CA VAL A 33 5.85 -1.59 1.39
C VAL A 33 4.74 -2.06 0.43
N ALA A 34 4.64 -3.36 0.18
CA ALA A 34 3.64 -3.92 -0.72
C ALA A 34 2.19 -3.82 -0.18
N LYS A 35 2.00 -3.95 1.14
CA LYS A 35 0.65 -4.04 1.75
C LYS A 35 0.10 -2.69 2.20
N ILE A 36 0.94 -1.69 2.49
CA ILE A 36 0.48 -0.34 2.88
C ILE A 36 -0.55 0.21 1.89
N PRO A 37 -0.32 0.22 0.56
CA PRO A 37 -1.30 0.74 -0.40
C PRO A 37 -2.65 0.01 -0.32
N THR A 38 -2.63 -1.32 -0.17
CA THR A 38 -3.86 -2.12 -0.04
C THR A 38 -4.60 -1.81 1.26
N ILE A 39 -3.89 -1.67 2.38
CA ILE A 39 -4.49 -1.31 3.68
C ILE A 39 -5.11 0.08 3.61
N VAL A 40 -4.41 1.06 3.03
CA VAL A 40 -4.89 2.43 2.85
C VAL A 40 -6.13 2.46 1.96
N ALA A 41 -6.11 1.77 0.82
CA ALA A 41 -7.26 1.70 -0.08
C ALA A 41 -8.47 1.02 0.60
N THR A 42 -8.24 -0.08 1.32
CA THR A 42 -9.26 -0.78 2.11
C THR A 42 -9.89 0.14 3.15
N ALA A 43 -9.07 0.89 3.91
CA ALA A 43 -9.55 1.83 4.92
C ALA A 43 -10.34 2.99 4.32
N TYR A 44 -9.88 3.53 3.18
CA TYR A 44 -10.60 4.57 2.43
C TYR A 44 -11.99 4.07 1.99
N ARG A 45 -12.04 2.89 1.38
CA ARG A 45 -13.28 2.30 0.87
C ARG A 45 -14.25 1.96 2.00
N TYR A 46 -13.75 1.38 3.08
CA TYR A 46 -14.53 1.11 4.29
C TYR A 46 -15.18 2.39 4.83
N LYS A 47 -14.43 3.50 4.90
CA LYS A 47 -14.96 4.79 5.37
C LYS A 47 -16.11 5.31 4.49
N HIS A 48 -16.11 5.01 3.19
CA HIS A 48 -17.13 5.47 2.26
C HIS A 48 -18.24 4.44 1.99
N GLY A 49 -18.20 3.26 2.63
CA GLY A 49 -19.15 2.18 2.39
C GLY A 49 -18.99 1.49 1.03
N PHE A 50 -17.82 1.62 0.39
CA PHE A 50 -17.55 1.01 -0.90
C PHE A 50 -17.12 -0.47 -0.73
N PRO A 51 -17.46 -1.37 -1.66
CA PRO A 51 -16.99 -2.76 -1.64
C PRO A 51 -15.47 -2.83 -1.65
N MET A 52 -14.83 -3.77 -0.96
CA MET A 52 -13.35 -3.87 -0.98
C MET A 52 -12.82 -4.19 -2.39
N ALA A 53 -11.64 -3.67 -2.71
CA ALA A 53 -10.96 -3.89 -3.98
C ALA A 53 -9.68 -4.69 -3.77
N TYR A 54 -9.48 -5.75 -4.56
CA TYR A 54 -8.25 -6.53 -4.55
C TYR A 54 -7.18 -5.88 -5.45
N PRO A 55 -5.89 -6.06 -5.13
CA PRO A 55 -4.79 -5.70 -6.01
C PRO A 55 -4.90 -6.38 -7.37
N ASN A 56 -4.50 -5.69 -8.43
CA ASN A 56 -4.34 -6.24 -9.78
C ASN A 56 -2.85 -6.31 -10.11
N LEU A 57 -2.36 -7.52 -10.42
CA LEU A 57 -0.94 -7.80 -10.70
C LEU A 57 -0.48 -7.32 -12.07
N ASP A 58 -1.40 -7.01 -12.98
CA ASP A 58 -1.09 -6.49 -14.32
C ASP A 58 -0.81 -4.98 -14.31
N ARG A 59 -0.94 -4.32 -13.14
CA ARG A 59 -0.77 -2.87 -12.98
C ARG A 59 0.50 -2.52 -12.21
N GLY A 60 1.10 -1.37 -12.54
CA GLY A 60 2.23 -0.83 -11.79
C GLY A 60 1.87 -0.44 -10.36
N PHE A 61 2.85 -0.18 -9.48
CA PHE A 61 2.63 0.11 -8.05
C PHE A 61 1.60 1.23 -7.80
N THR A 62 1.87 2.42 -8.35
CA THR A 62 1.02 3.60 -8.19
C THR A 62 -0.32 3.45 -8.92
N GLU A 63 -0.28 2.84 -10.10
CA GLU A 63 -1.48 2.57 -10.89
C GLU A 63 -2.44 1.62 -10.17
N ASN A 64 -1.91 0.54 -9.58
CA ASN A 64 -2.67 -0.42 -8.81
C ASN A 64 -3.28 0.22 -7.57
N PHE A 65 -2.58 1.13 -6.90
CA PHE A 65 -3.14 1.88 -5.77
C PHE A 65 -4.33 2.75 -6.19
N LEU A 66 -4.20 3.51 -7.30
CA LEU A 66 -5.31 4.30 -7.86
C LEU A 66 -6.49 3.43 -8.29
N TYR A 67 -6.19 2.28 -8.91
CA TYR A 67 -7.19 1.29 -9.30
C TYR A 67 -7.97 0.81 -8.07
N MET A 68 -7.29 0.39 -7.00
CA MET A 68 -7.95 -0.05 -5.77
C MET A 68 -8.82 1.04 -5.16
N LEU A 69 -8.42 2.31 -5.22
CA LEU A 69 -9.24 3.42 -4.71
C LEU A 69 -10.53 3.66 -5.50
N ARG A 70 -10.50 3.47 -6.83
CA ARG A 70 -11.58 3.91 -7.73
C ARG A 70 -12.45 2.80 -8.28
N THR A 71 -12.00 1.55 -8.24
CA THR A 71 -12.73 0.43 -8.85
C THR A 71 -14.08 0.16 -8.19
N TYR A 72 -15.05 -0.27 -9.00
CA TYR A 72 -16.36 -0.74 -8.55
C TYR A 72 -16.69 -2.06 -9.26
N PRO A 73 -17.53 -2.92 -8.66
CA PRO A 73 -18.01 -4.11 -9.35
C PRO A 73 -18.62 -3.75 -10.71
N TYR A 74 -18.22 -4.48 -11.75
CA TYR A 74 -18.66 -4.29 -13.13
C TYR A 74 -18.25 -2.97 -13.80
N ASP A 75 -17.31 -2.22 -13.21
CA ASP A 75 -16.80 -0.97 -13.78
C ASP A 75 -15.42 -1.15 -14.43
N HIS A 76 -15.21 -0.48 -15.56
CA HIS A 76 -13.91 -0.40 -16.22
C HIS A 76 -13.21 0.88 -15.77
N VAL A 77 -12.33 0.75 -14.77
CA VAL A 77 -11.53 1.90 -14.31
C VAL A 77 -10.49 2.28 -15.36
N GLU A 78 -10.79 3.36 -16.08
CA GLU A 78 -9.82 4.04 -16.93
C GLU A 78 -9.00 5.01 -16.09
N LEU A 79 -7.70 4.75 -15.96
CA LEU A 79 -6.76 5.64 -15.29
C LEU A 79 -5.98 6.40 -16.34
N LYS A 80 -5.98 7.74 -16.25
CA LYS A 80 -5.21 8.54 -17.19
C LYS A 80 -3.72 8.43 -16.85
N PRO A 81 -2.82 8.25 -17.83
CA PRO A 81 -1.39 8.15 -17.58
C PRO A 81 -0.82 9.33 -16.78
N ILE A 82 -1.39 10.53 -16.96
CA ILE A 82 -1.00 11.73 -16.22
C ILE A 82 -1.32 11.65 -14.72
N GLU A 83 -2.42 11.00 -14.33
CA GLU A 83 -2.79 10.84 -12.92
C GLU A 83 -1.85 9.87 -12.21
N VAL A 84 -1.54 8.75 -12.89
CA VAL A 84 -0.57 7.77 -12.40
C VAL A 84 0.78 8.44 -12.20
N LYS A 85 1.29 9.15 -13.22
CA LYS A 85 2.57 9.86 -13.16
C LYS A 85 2.61 10.94 -12.07
N ALA A 86 1.52 11.70 -11.91
CA ALA A 86 1.45 12.74 -10.90
C ALA A 86 1.55 12.15 -9.49
N LEU A 87 0.79 11.09 -9.19
CA LEU A 87 0.84 10.45 -7.88
C LEU A 87 2.18 9.75 -7.63
N ASP A 88 2.76 9.13 -8.66
CA ASP A 88 4.06 8.47 -8.57
C ASP A 88 5.16 9.47 -8.22
N THR A 89 5.11 10.66 -8.84
CA THR A 89 5.99 11.78 -8.51
C THR A 89 5.79 12.24 -7.05
N VAL A 90 4.55 12.32 -6.56
CA VAL A 90 4.28 12.65 -5.16
C VAL A 90 4.89 11.60 -4.22
N PHE A 91 4.72 10.31 -4.50
CA PHE A 91 5.35 9.26 -3.69
C PHE A 91 6.87 9.34 -3.70
N MET A 92 7.46 9.55 -4.86
CA MET A 92 8.92 9.67 -4.98
C MET A 92 9.46 10.89 -4.21
N LEU A 93 8.74 12.01 -4.23
CA LEU A 93 9.12 13.22 -3.48
C LEU A 93 8.97 13.07 -1.95
N HIS A 94 8.14 12.15 -1.47
CA HIS A 94 7.91 11.88 -0.05
C HIS A 94 8.53 10.56 0.42
N ALA A 95 9.35 9.91 -0.43
CA ALA A 95 9.86 8.58 -0.16
C ALA A 95 10.77 8.56 1.08
N ASP A 96 11.56 9.62 1.28
CA ASP A 96 12.40 9.80 2.45
C ASP A 96 12.67 11.29 2.71
N HIS A 97 12.86 11.63 3.98
CA HIS A 97 13.27 12.95 4.43
C HIS A 97 14.35 12.86 5.51
N GLU A 98 15.26 11.89 5.34
CA GLU A 98 16.41 11.64 6.22
C GLU A 98 15.98 11.67 7.71
N GLN A 99 16.54 12.60 8.48
CA GLN A 99 16.25 12.73 9.91
C GLN A 99 15.05 13.64 10.13
N ASN A 100 13.89 13.03 10.29
CA ASN A 100 12.65 13.69 10.69
C ASN A 100 12.03 12.95 11.88
N ALA A 101 11.01 13.53 12.52
CA ALA A 101 10.41 12.96 13.72
C ALA A 101 9.68 11.61 13.51
N SER A 102 9.38 11.25 12.25
CA SER A 102 8.72 9.99 11.90
C SER A 102 9.66 8.90 11.37
N THR A 103 10.92 9.23 11.05
CA THR A 103 11.99 8.29 10.69
C THR A 103 12.61 7.70 11.95
#